data_AF-A0A8J5KX99-F1
#
_entry.id   AF-A0A8J5KX99-F1
#
_cell.length_a   1.000
_cell.length_b   1.000
_cell.length_c   1.000
_cell.angle_alpha   90.00
_cell.angle_beta   90.00
_cell.angle_gamma   90.00
#
_symmetry.space_group_name_H-M   'P 1'
#
loop_
_entity.id
_entity.type
_entity.pdbx_description
1 polymer ?
#
loop_
_entity_poly.entity_id
_entity_poly.type
_entity_poly.pdbx_seq_one_letter_code
_entity_poly.pdbx_strand_id
1 'polypeptide(L)'
;MASFVKSALQSLRKYIKKPWEITGPCADPEYRSAIPMAMEYRPFSPATPPAKVCIPTSEPETVFDIKYYTRDRRRNRPPVRRTVLRKADVERIMAAKTFGSDDFPKVYLTKTIEEDQNTHGGFKSLGSVFVVSISFAGLNYGKVLSHYVFFLHRTDIGILSTEASSDKII
;
A
#
# COMPACT_ATOMS: atom_id res chain seq x y z
N MET A 1 18.08 -51.02 -15.80
CA MET A 1 18.22 -50.08 -14.64
C MET A 1 18.23 -48.60 -15.02
N ALA A 2 18.66 -48.19 -16.22
CA ALA A 2 18.71 -46.77 -16.63
C ALA A 2 17.34 -46.06 -16.73
N SER A 3 16.26 -46.80 -16.97
CA SER A 3 14.89 -46.26 -17.07
C SER A 3 14.32 -45.80 -15.72
N PHE A 4 14.66 -46.51 -14.63
CA PHE A 4 14.22 -46.17 -13.28
C PHE A 4 14.86 -44.87 -12.76
N VAL A 5 16.15 -44.67 -13.06
CA VAL A 5 16.87 -43.43 -12.71
C VAL A 5 16.33 -42.22 -13.48
N LYS A 6 16.00 -42.38 -14.77
CA LYS A 6 15.35 -41.32 -15.56
C LYS A 6 13.96 -40.96 -15.02
N SER A 7 13.18 -41.96 -14.63
CA SER A 7 11.86 -41.77 -14.01
C SER A 7 11.97 -41.07 -12.65
N ALA A 8 12.93 -41.46 -11.81
CA ALA A 8 13.18 -40.84 -10.51
C ALA A 8 13.64 -39.37 -10.62
N LEU A 9 14.53 -39.06 -11.57
CA LEU A 9 14.95 -37.69 -11.87
C LEU A 9 13.80 -36.85 -12.45
N GLN A 10 12.91 -37.45 -13.23
CA GLN A 10 11.73 -36.79 -13.76
C GLN A 10 10.70 -36.46 -12.66
N SER A 11 10.55 -37.33 -11.66
CA SER A 11 9.76 -37.02 -10.46
C SER A 11 10.40 -35.93 -9.58
N LEU A 12 11.73 -35.88 -9.46
CA LEU A 12 12.44 -34.83 -8.71
C LEU A 12 12.30 -33.44 -9.36
N ARG A 13 12.27 -33.36 -10.69
CA ARG A 13 12.05 -32.10 -11.43
C ARG A 13 10.68 -31.46 -11.14
N LYS A 14 9.69 -32.22 -10.69
CA LYS A 14 8.38 -31.70 -10.28
C LYS A 14 8.44 -30.87 -8.99
N TYR A 15 9.44 -31.12 -8.15
CA TYR A 15 9.66 -30.40 -6.89
C TYR A 15 10.61 -29.20 -7.04
N ILE A 16 11.22 -29.03 -8.21
CA ILE A 16 12.03 -27.86 -8.56
C ILE A 16 11.06 -26.78 -9.01
N LYS A 17 10.93 -25.72 -8.22
CA LYS A 17 10.16 -24.51 -8.58
C LYS A 17 10.60 -24.00 -9.94
N LYS A 18 9.70 -23.34 -10.68
CA LYS A 18 10.11 -22.74 -11.95
C LYS A 18 11.22 -21.73 -11.64
N PRO A 19 12.23 -21.58 -12.51
CA PRO A 19 13.42 -20.79 -12.16
C PRO A 19 13.10 -19.33 -11.82
N TRP A 20 12.02 -18.77 -12.37
CA TRP A 20 11.52 -17.42 -12.08
C TRP A 20 10.62 -17.32 -10.83
N GLU A 21 10.36 -18.42 -10.12
CA GLU A 21 9.62 -18.46 -8.85
C GLU A 21 10.56 -18.55 -7.63
N ILE A 22 11.88 -18.49 -7.86
CA ILE A 22 12.90 -18.57 -6.81
C ILE A 22 13.20 -17.17 -6.25
N THR A 23 13.24 -16.15 -7.11
CA THR A 23 13.51 -14.76 -6.73
C THR A 23 12.67 -13.79 -7.58
N GLY A 24 12.42 -12.59 -7.04
CA GLY A 24 11.62 -11.56 -7.69
C GLY A 24 10.14 -11.61 -7.30
N PRO A 25 9.30 -10.75 -7.92
CA PRO A 25 7.90 -10.59 -7.53
C PRO A 25 7.09 -11.89 -7.57
N CYS A 26 7.38 -12.80 -8.51
CA CYS A 26 6.70 -14.08 -8.63
C CYS A 26 7.03 -15.10 -7.52
N ALA A 27 7.99 -14.79 -6.64
CA ALA A 27 8.35 -15.60 -5.48
C ALA A 27 7.65 -15.13 -4.19
N ASP A 28 7.01 -13.96 -4.20
CA ASP A 28 6.35 -13.39 -3.02
C ASP A 28 4.96 -14.02 -2.82
N PRO A 29 4.57 -14.34 -1.57
CA PRO A 29 3.30 -15.02 -1.29
C PRO A 29 2.06 -14.18 -1.62
N GLU A 30 2.21 -12.87 -1.73
CA GLU A 30 1.12 -11.94 -2.09
C GLU A 30 0.96 -11.77 -3.60
N TYR A 31 1.90 -12.28 -4.39
CA TYR A 31 1.87 -12.15 -5.83
C TYR A 31 0.70 -12.93 -6.44
N ARG A 32 -0.15 -12.22 -7.19
CA ARG A 32 -1.24 -12.80 -7.97
C ARG A 32 -1.06 -12.48 -9.44
N SER A 33 -1.41 -13.42 -10.31
CA SER A 33 -1.41 -13.20 -11.76
C SER A 33 -2.44 -12.15 -12.16
N ALA A 34 -2.06 -11.25 -13.07
CA ALA A 34 -2.92 -10.16 -13.54
C ALA A 34 -4.12 -10.61 -14.39
N ILE A 35 -4.15 -11.86 -14.83
CA ILE A 35 -5.19 -12.38 -15.72
C ILE A 35 -6.26 -13.07 -14.85
N PRO A 36 -7.41 -12.43 -14.57
CA PRO A 36 -8.51 -13.09 -13.90
C PRO A 36 -9.15 -14.13 -14.82
N MET A 37 -9.79 -15.14 -14.24
CA MET A 37 -10.59 -16.07 -15.04
C MET A 37 -11.79 -15.34 -15.64
N ALA A 38 -12.18 -15.72 -16.85
CA ALA A 38 -13.28 -15.06 -17.58
C ALA A 38 -14.60 -15.07 -16.79
N MET A 39 -14.86 -16.15 -16.04
CA MET A 39 -16.06 -16.29 -15.19
C MET A 39 -16.02 -15.41 -13.93
N GLU A 40 -14.83 -15.03 -13.46
CA GLU A 40 -14.64 -14.28 -12.21
C GLU A 40 -14.71 -12.76 -12.43
N TYR A 41 -14.13 -12.25 -13.52
CA TYR A 41 -14.03 -10.81 -13.77
C TYR A 41 -15.38 -10.18 -14.13
N ARG A 42 -16.18 -10.87 -14.94
CA ARG A 42 -17.42 -10.32 -15.50
C ARG A 42 -18.47 -11.41 -15.74
N PRO A 43 -19.08 -11.94 -14.68
CA PRO A 43 -20.11 -12.98 -14.79
C PRO A 43 -21.36 -12.47 -15.53
N PHE A 44 -21.65 -11.18 -15.45
CA PHE A 44 -22.79 -10.54 -16.12
C PHE A 44 -22.33 -9.57 -17.22
N SER A 45 -22.95 -9.68 -18.40
CA SER A 45 -22.80 -8.72 -19.49
C SER A 45 -23.23 -7.31 -19.04
N PRO A 46 -22.61 -6.22 -19.53
CA PRO A 46 -22.99 -4.86 -19.12
C PRO A 46 -24.44 -4.53 -19.44
N ALA A 47 -24.95 -5.11 -20.53
CA ALA A 47 -26.33 -4.93 -20.97
C ALA A 47 -27.33 -5.76 -20.15
N THR A 48 -26.84 -6.66 -19.29
CA THR A 48 -27.66 -7.57 -18.48
C THR A 48 -27.22 -7.50 -17.02
N PRO A 49 -27.38 -6.35 -16.36
CA PRO A 49 -27.06 -6.22 -14.95
C PRO A 49 -27.99 -7.12 -14.11
N PRO A 50 -27.49 -7.70 -13.00
CA PRO A 50 -28.30 -8.57 -12.14
C PRO A 50 -29.41 -7.82 -11.39
N ALA A 51 -29.32 -6.49 -11.29
CA ALA A 51 -30.28 -5.66 -10.58
C ALA A 51 -30.69 -4.45 -11.42
N LYS A 52 -31.94 -4.01 -11.22
CA LYS A 52 -32.44 -2.75 -11.75
C LYS A 52 -31.92 -1.60 -10.87
N VAL A 53 -31.13 -0.70 -11.46
CA VAL A 53 -30.59 0.46 -10.76
C VAL A 53 -31.58 1.62 -10.85
N CYS A 54 -31.91 2.22 -9.70
CA CYS A 54 -32.67 3.48 -9.62
C CYS A 54 -31.70 4.60 -9.25
N ILE A 55 -31.29 5.40 -10.23
CA ILE A 55 -30.34 6.51 -10.02
C ILE A 55 -31.11 7.72 -9.51
N PRO A 56 -30.81 8.25 -8.31
CA PRO A 56 -31.45 9.47 -7.83
C PRO A 56 -30.99 10.67 -8.67
N THR A 57 -31.94 11.46 -9.15
CA THR A 57 -31.69 12.64 -9.99
C THR A 57 -31.75 13.95 -9.22
N SER A 58 -32.43 13.97 -8.08
CA SER A 58 -32.69 15.16 -7.27
C SER A 58 -32.72 14.82 -5.78
N GLU A 59 -32.32 15.78 -4.95
CA GLU A 59 -32.46 15.68 -3.51
C GLU A 59 -33.95 15.69 -3.11
N PRO A 60 -34.36 14.90 -2.10
CA PRO A 60 -35.76 14.73 -1.72
C PRO A 60 -36.44 16.05 -1.32
N GLU A 61 -35.69 16.96 -0.70
CA GLU A 61 -36.17 18.29 -0.30
C GLU A 61 -36.63 19.14 -1.50
N THR A 62 -36.04 18.92 -2.68
CA THR A 62 -36.28 19.72 -3.90
C THR A 62 -37.32 19.11 -4.83
N VAL A 63 -37.80 17.90 -4.52
CA VAL A 63 -38.81 17.20 -5.34
C VAL A 63 -40.17 17.89 -5.22
N PHE A 64 -40.56 18.28 -4.01
CA PHE A 64 -41.85 18.93 -3.76
C PHE A 64 -41.72 20.46 -3.60
N ASP A 65 -40.66 20.98 -2.96
CA ASP A 65 -40.38 22.42 -2.93
C ASP A 65 -39.55 22.83 -4.16
N ILE A 66 -40.25 23.06 -5.27
CA ILE A 66 -39.65 23.29 -6.59
C ILE A 66 -39.20 24.74 -6.85
N LYS A 67 -39.15 25.60 -5.81
CA LYS A 67 -38.76 27.01 -5.97
C LYS A 67 -37.37 27.11 -6.59
N TYR A 68 -37.30 27.68 -7.79
CA TYR A 68 -36.05 27.72 -8.54
C TYR A 68 -35.12 28.87 -8.11
N TYR A 69 -35.68 30.05 -7.77
CA TYR A 69 -34.87 31.25 -7.50
C TYR A 69 -33.98 31.12 -6.25
N THR A 70 -34.39 30.32 -5.26
CA THR A 70 -33.57 30.02 -4.07
C THR A 70 -32.41 29.07 -4.40
N ARG A 71 -32.62 28.16 -5.36
CA ARG A 71 -31.65 27.15 -5.79
C ARG A 71 -30.70 27.66 -6.89
N ASP A 72 -31.07 28.71 -7.62
CA ASP A 72 -30.30 29.24 -8.75
C ASP A 72 -28.96 29.85 -8.28
N ARG A 73 -27.89 29.03 -8.30
CA ARG A 73 -26.52 29.46 -8.01
C ARG A 73 -25.88 30.26 -9.14
N ARG A 74 -26.40 30.18 -10.36
CA ARG A 74 -25.77 30.81 -11.53
C ARG A 74 -26.05 32.31 -11.58
N ARG A 75 -27.28 32.71 -11.24
CA ARG A 75 -27.69 34.12 -11.24
C ARG A 75 -27.56 34.77 -9.86
N ASN A 76 -27.61 33.98 -8.78
CA ASN A 76 -27.41 34.46 -7.41
C ASN A 76 -25.92 34.72 -7.11
N ARG A 77 -25.31 35.61 -7.89
CA ARG A 77 -23.95 36.13 -7.67
C ARG A 77 -24.04 37.62 -7.35
N PRO A 78 -23.18 38.14 -6.47
CA PRO A 78 -23.15 39.57 -6.21
C PRO A 78 -22.87 40.33 -7.52
N PRO A 79 -23.49 41.51 -7.73
CA PRO A 79 -23.24 42.32 -8.90
C PRO A 79 -21.78 42.82 -8.92
N VAL A 80 -21.24 43.03 -10.12
CA VAL A 80 -19.88 43.53 -10.30
C VAL A 80 -19.80 44.98 -9.81
N ARG A 81 -19.02 45.23 -8.75
CA ARG A 81 -18.78 46.58 -8.22
C ARG A 81 -17.50 47.13 -8.85
N ARG A 82 -17.59 48.27 -9.54
CA ARG A 82 -16.45 48.97 -10.15
C ARG A 82 -16.26 50.31 -9.47
N THR A 83 -15.08 50.56 -8.93
CA THR A 83 -14.70 51.82 -8.28
C THR A 83 -13.46 52.38 -8.96
N VAL A 84 -13.46 53.68 -9.24
CA VAL A 84 -12.30 54.37 -9.83
C VAL A 84 -11.43 54.91 -8.70
N LEU A 85 -10.16 54.49 -8.65
CA LEU A 85 -9.19 55.00 -7.69
C LEU A 85 -8.38 56.12 -8.34
N ARG A 86 -8.34 57.30 -7.70
CA ARG A 86 -7.48 58.42 -8.13
C ARG A 86 -6.16 58.40 -7.35
N LYS A 87 -5.18 59.17 -7.83
CA LYS A 87 -3.86 59.29 -7.19
C LYS A 87 -3.96 59.60 -5.68
N ALA A 88 -4.81 60.55 -5.31
CA ALA A 88 -5.02 60.95 -3.90
C ALA A 88 -5.55 59.80 -3.01
N ASP A 89 -6.33 58.87 -3.57
CA ASP A 89 -6.83 57.72 -2.81
C ASP A 89 -5.74 56.67 -2.62
N VAL A 90 -4.91 56.48 -3.65
CA VAL A 90 -3.76 55.55 -3.61
C VAL A 90 -2.71 56.02 -2.59
N GLU A 91 -2.37 57.32 -2.60
CA GLU A 91 -1.41 57.91 -1.64
C GLU A 91 -1.89 57.73 -0.19
N ARG A 92 -3.20 57.88 0.05
CA ARG A 92 -3.80 57.64 1.37
C ARG A 92 -3.70 56.19 1.81
N ILE A 93 -3.96 55.24 0.90
CA ILE A 93 -3.85 53.80 1.18
C ILE A 93 -2.39 53.42 1.46
N MET A 94 -1.45 53.97 0.70
CA MET A 94 -0.01 53.73 0.90
C MET A 94 0.47 54.27 2.23
N ALA A 95 0.06 55.50 2.61
CA ALA A 95 0.42 56.08 3.90
C ALA A 95 -0.18 55.30 5.08
N ALA A 96 -1.35 54.67 4.90
CA ALA A 96 -2.02 53.90 5.94
C ALA A 96 -1.56 52.44 6.06
N LYS A 97 -0.96 51.85 5.02
CA LYS A 97 -0.60 50.42 5.00
C LYS A 97 0.77 50.19 5.65
N THR A 98 0.80 49.34 6.67
CA THR A 98 2.02 48.77 7.27
C THR A 98 1.98 47.26 7.11
N PHE A 99 3.14 46.62 6.89
CA PHE A 99 3.24 45.18 6.67
C PHE A 99 3.65 44.44 7.94
N GLY A 100 2.83 43.49 8.38
CA GLY A 100 3.18 42.48 9.38
C GLY A 100 3.63 41.16 8.74
N SER A 101 3.97 40.17 9.56
CA SER A 101 4.35 38.82 9.10
C SER A 101 3.22 38.10 8.35
N ASP A 102 1.96 38.34 8.71
CA ASP A 102 0.78 37.67 8.15
C ASP A 102 0.24 38.31 6.86
N ASP A 103 0.73 39.50 6.49
CA ASP A 103 0.33 40.20 5.27
C ASP A 103 0.94 39.58 4.00
N PHE A 104 1.94 38.72 4.15
CA PHE A 104 2.59 38.06 3.03
C PHE A 104 1.81 36.81 2.59
N PRO A 105 1.69 36.56 1.28
CA PRO A 105 1.03 35.36 0.78
C PRO A 105 1.78 34.12 1.32
N LYS A 106 1.01 33.18 1.89
CA LYS A 106 1.58 31.95 2.44
C LYS A 106 2.24 31.14 1.33
N VAL A 107 3.50 30.77 1.55
CA VAL A 107 4.23 29.90 0.62
C VAL A 107 3.60 28.50 0.66
N TYR A 108 3.29 27.95 -0.52
CA TYR A 108 2.93 26.55 -0.63
C TYR A 108 4.19 25.69 -0.47
N LEU A 109 4.52 25.33 0.76
CA LEU A 109 5.65 24.45 1.06
C LEU A 109 5.27 23.01 0.72
N THR A 110 5.89 22.47 -0.33
CA THR A 110 5.88 21.03 -0.57
C THR A 110 6.64 20.36 0.57
N LYS A 111 6.03 19.36 1.21
CA LYS A 111 6.69 18.59 2.27
C LYS A 111 7.96 17.95 1.71
N THR A 112 9.04 17.92 2.48
CA THR A 112 10.15 17.01 2.23
C THR A 112 9.61 15.60 2.33
N ILE A 113 9.68 14.86 1.23
CA ILE A 113 9.19 13.49 1.16
C ILE A 113 10.30 12.62 1.74
N GLU A 114 10.05 12.02 2.89
CA GLU A 114 10.83 10.87 3.35
C GLU A 114 10.21 9.63 2.72
N GLU A 115 10.99 8.91 1.93
CA GLU A 115 10.56 7.67 1.31
C GLU A 115 10.47 6.58 2.39
N ASP A 116 9.24 6.23 2.75
CA ASP A 116 8.96 5.10 3.62
C ASP A 116 8.13 4.08 2.85
N GLN A 117 8.60 2.83 2.81
CA GLN A 117 7.99 1.79 2.00
C GLN A 117 6.72 1.21 2.64
N ASN A 118 6.58 1.21 3.98
CA ASN A 118 5.60 0.31 4.64
C ASN A 118 4.86 0.85 5.89
N THR A 119 5.05 2.10 6.34
CA THR A 119 4.43 2.57 7.60
C THR A 119 2.96 2.98 7.54
N HIS A 120 2.43 3.38 6.39
CA HIS A 120 1.05 3.88 6.29
C HIS A 120 0.09 2.81 5.76
N GLY A 121 -0.55 2.06 6.66
CA GLY A 121 -1.56 1.05 6.34
C GLY A 121 -1.10 -0.41 6.38
N GLY A 122 0.21 -0.65 6.53
CA GLY A 122 0.83 -1.96 6.74
C GLY A 122 0.70 -2.97 5.58
N PHE A 123 1.56 -3.99 5.62
CA PHE A 123 1.48 -5.19 4.77
C PHE A 123 0.40 -6.12 5.33
N LYS A 124 -0.76 -6.24 4.68
CA LYS A 124 -1.86 -7.11 5.14
C LYS A 124 -1.61 -8.57 4.75
N SER A 125 -0.61 -9.21 5.36
CA SER A 125 -0.44 -10.67 5.32
C SER A 125 -0.98 -11.33 6.59
N LEU A 126 -2.18 -11.89 6.50
CA LEU A 126 -2.62 -12.94 7.42
C LEU A 126 -1.97 -14.25 6.95
N GLY A 127 -0.93 -14.74 7.62
CA GLY A 127 -0.38 -16.05 7.28
C GLY A 127 0.95 -16.42 7.93
N SER A 128 0.86 -16.97 9.14
CA SER A 128 1.74 -17.97 9.77
C SER A 128 3.24 -17.97 9.43
N VAL A 129 4.04 -17.50 10.40
CA VAL A 129 5.46 -17.83 10.52
C VAL A 129 5.60 -19.34 10.74
N PHE A 130 6.11 -20.08 9.74
CA PHE A 130 6.53 -21.47 9.91
C PHE A 130 7.99 -21.52 10.33
N VAL A 131 8.23 -21.87 11.60
CA VAL A 131 9.56 -22.25 12.09
C VAL A 131 9.80 -23.70 11.65
N VAL A 132 10.81 -23.93 10.81
CA VAL A 132 11.26 -25.29 10.46
C VAL A 132 12.50 -25.60 11.28
N SER A 133 12.37 -26.46 12.30
CA SER A 133 13.52 -27.09 12.96
C SER A 133 13.97 -28.30 12.14
N ILE A 134 15.24 -28.31 11.72
CA ILE A 134 15.90 -29.49 11.14
C ILE A 134 16.91 -29.99 12.17
N SER A 135 16.67 -31.19 12.72
CA SER A 135 17.62 -31.88 13.59
C SER A 135 18.40 -32.91 12.77
N PHE A 136 19.73 -32.77 12.72
CA PHE A 136 20.63 -33.79 12.14
C PHE A 136 21.09 -34.74 13.25
N ALA A 137 20.68 -36.01 13.17
CA ALA A 137 21.20 -37.07 14.03
C ALA A 137 22.44 -37.71 13.37
N GLY A 138 23.63 -37.33 13.85
CA GLY A 138 24.88 -37.98 13.48
C GLY A 138 25.11 -39.26 14.28
N LEU A 139 25.24 -40.39 13.58
CA LEU A 139 25.75 -41.64 14.13
C LEU A 139 27.25 -41.53 14.39
N ASN A 140 27.62 -41.49 15.68
CA ASN A 140 28.81 -42.08 16.31
C ASN A 140 29.47 -41.17 17.37
N TYR A 141 29.57 -41.73 18.58
CA TYR A 141 30.47 -41.42 19.69
C TYR A 141 30.64 -39.94 20.11
N GLY A 142 30.00 -39.61 21.24
CA GLY A 142 30.40 -38.50 22.12
C GLY A 142 29.74 -37.16 21.81
N LYS A 143 28.82 -36.75 22.70
CA LYS A 143 28.30 -35.39 22.96
C LYS A 143 28.72 -34.28 21.97
N VAL A 144 27.75 -33.73 21.21
CA VAL A 144 27.25 -32.33 21.29
C VAL A 144 25.98 -32.24 20.41
N LEU A 145 24.82 -31.96 21.00
CA LEU A 145 23.60 -31.56 20.28
C LEU A 145 23.69 -30.06 20.01
N SER A 146 24.07 -29.66 18.79
CA SER A 146 24.03 -28.25 18.40
C SER A 146 22.65 -27.93 17.83
N HIS A 147 21.88 -27.10 18.55
CA HIS A 147 20.61 -26.55 18.08
C HIS A 147 20.90 -25.24 17.34
N TYR A 148 20.77 -25.24 16.02
CA TYR A 148 20.81 -24.02 15.24
C TYR A 148 19.39 -23.50 14.97
N VAL A 149 19.11 -22.29 15.44
CA VAL A 149 17.90 -21.53 15.10
C VAL A 149 18.31 -20.47 14.07
N PHE A 150 17.83 -20.60 12.85
CA PHE A 150 18.09 -19.64 11.78
C PHE A 150 16.94 -18.64 11.67
N PHE A 151 17.21 -17.36 11.93
CA PHE A 151 16.33 -16.25 11.55
C PHE A 151 16.83 -15.64 10.24
N LEU A 152 16.09 -15.84 9.16
CA LEU A 152 16.37 -15.18 7.87
C LEU A 152 15.64 -13.84 7.82
N HIS A 153 16.34 -12.76 8.21
CA HIS A 153 15.95 -11.40 7.83
C HIS A 153 16.64 -11.06 6.51
N ARG A 154 15.87 -10.67 5.49
CA ARG A 154 16.34 -10.52 4.11
C ARG A 154 17.00 -9.16 3.88
N THR A 155 18.09 -8.89 4.59
CA THR A 155 19.27 -8.12 4.18
C THR A 155 20.33 -8.39 5.24
N ASP A 156 21.50 -8.86 4.82
CA ASP A 156 22.66 -9.24 5.64
C ASP A 156 22.69 -10.67 6.18
N ILE A 157 23.63 -11.47 5.63
CA ILE A 157 24.05 -12.75 6.19
C ILE A 157 24.97 -12.43 7.38
N GLY A 158 24.43 -12.51 8.59
CA GLY A 158 25.20 -12.48 9.84
C GLY A 158 25.09 -13.81 10.57
N ILE A 159 26.22 -14.48 10.83
CA ILE A 159 26.28 -15.65 11.71
C ILE A 159 26.46 -15.12 13.14
N LEU A 160 25.42 -15.19 13.98
CA LEU A 160 25.56 -14.98 15.42
C LEU A 160 25.62 -16.35 16.11
N SER A 161 26.82 -16.78 16.49
CA SER A 161 27.01 -17.90 17.41
C SER A 161 26.77 -17.42 18.84
N THR A 162 25.62 -17.76 19.42
CA THR A 162 25.43 -17.64 20.87
C THR A 162 25.81 -18.97 21.52
N GLU A 163 27.06 -19.08 21.98
CA GLU A 163 27.42 -20.08 22.98
C GLU A 163 26.79 -19.66 24.31
N ALA A 164 25.80 -20.41 24.77
CA ALA A 164 25.28 -20.28 26.12
C ALA A 164 26.33 -20.83 27.10
N SER A 165 27.25 -19.99 27.57
CA SER A 165 28.09 -20.29 28.73
C SER A 165 27.29 -20.07 30.00
N SER A 166 27.08 -21.14 30.74
CA SER A 166 26.47 -21.16 32.06
C SER A 166 27.46 -20.66 33.11
N ASP A 167 27.40 -19.37 33.49
CA ASP A 167 28.19 -18.84 34.60
C ASP A 167 27.33 -18.14 35.67
N LYS A 168 27.14 -18.91 36.75
CA LYS A 168 26.99 -18.60 38.18
C LYS A 168 26.35 -17.27 38.60
N ILE A 169 25.18 -17.44 39.22
CA ILE A 169 24.55 -16.54 40.19
C ILE A 169 25.34 -16.58 41.50
N ILE A 170 25.95 -15.45 41.90
CA ILE A 170 26.07 -14.94 43.28
C ILE A 170 25.94 -13.42 43.21
#